data_AF-A0A9D8E9W1-F1
#
_entry.id   AF-A0A9D8E9W1-F1
#
_cell.length_a   1.000
_cell.length_b   1.000
_cell.length_c   1.000
_cell.angle_alpha   90.00
_cell.angle_beta   90.00
_cell.angle_gamma   90.00
#
_symmetry.space_group_name_H-M   'P 1'
#
loop_
_entity.id
_entity.type
_entity.pdbx_description
1 polymer ?
#
loop_
_entity_poly.entity_id
_entity_poly.type
_entity_poly.pdbx_seq_one_letter_code
_entity_poly.pdbx_strand_id
1 'polypeptide(L)'
;MEIQKIKRHKGKEKLFYDDMVIKLFENKLHLASINYIYFAVRGNKKRQSPLNDAIITAKNIFEKKSNKIVYSDNIIFPQTPTGEPCLQITDYINWAVYRAFVNQEERYINFIKEKISLIVDIYDLKKYPKNYYSRKNVFSIEKISPLQLG
;
A
#
# COMPACT_ATOMS: atom_id res chain seq x y z
N MET A 1 18.95 12.60 18.81
CA MET A 1 18.38 12.89 17.47
C MET A 1 17.01 12.25 17.37
N GLU A 2 16.15 12.68 18.30
CA GLU A 2 14.82 12.15 18.57
C GLU A 2 13.80 13.21 18.11
N ILE A 3 12.62 12.76 17.68
CA ILE A 3 11.45 13.62 17.40
C ILE A 3 11.52 14.51 16.13
N GLN A 4 11.76 13.91 14.96
CA GLN A 4 11.27 14.49 13.68
C GLN A 4 10.18 13.64 13.00
N LYS A 5 9.77 12.52 13.61
CA LYS A 5 9.03 11.45 12.92
C LYS A 5 7.49 11.47 12.97
N ILE A 6 6.85 12.44 13.63
CA ILE A 6 5.39 12.38 13.88
C ILE A 6 4.54 13.18 12.86
N LYS A 7 5.12 14.02 12.00
CA LYS A 7 4.34 14.96 11.16
C LYS A 7 4.32 14.71 9.65
N ARG A 8 4.69 13.52 9.15
CA ARG A 8 4.65 13.21 7.69
C ARG A 8 3.27 13.52 7.08
N HIS A 9 2.21 13.16 7.82
CA HIS A 9 0.82 13.32 7.36
C HIS A 9 0.01 14.31 8.20
N LYS A 10 0.63 14.95 9.19
CA LYS A 10 0.01 15.94 10.11
C LYS A 10 -1.33 15.45 10.71
N GLY A 11 -1.46 14.16 10.99
CA GLY A 11 -2.71 13.54 11.48
C GLY A 11 -3.86 13.48 10.47
N LYS A 12 -3.62 13.83 9.19
CA LYS A 12 -4.65 13.85 8.15
C LYS A 12 -4.70 12.50 7.45
N GLU A 13 -5.74 11.72 7.75
CA GLU A 13 -6.00 10.38 7.17
C GLU A 13 -5.92 10.37 5.64
N LYS A 14 -6.47 11.40 4.99
CA LYS A 14 -6.45 11.53 3.52
C LYS A 14 -5.03 11.57 2.96
N LEU A 15 -4.14 12.35 3.57
CA LEU A 15 -2.74 12.45 3.13
C LEU A 15 -1.99 11.14 3.35
N PHE A 16 -2.27 10.47 4.46
CA PHE A 16 -1.74 9.13 4.72
C PHE A 16 -2.16 8.15 3.62
N TYR A 17 -3.46 8.09 3.32
CA TYR A 17 -3.97 7.20 2.29
C TYR A 17 -3.36 7.50 0.90
N ASP A 18 -3.26 8.77 0.53
CA ASP A 18 -2.73 9.16 -0.78
C ASP A 18 -1.23 8.81 -0.90
N ASP A 19 -0.44 8.94 0.17
CA ASP A 19 0.96 8.47 0.24
C ASP A 19 1.06 6.94 0.15
N MET A 20 0.11 6.18 0.72
CA MET A 20 0.07 4.72 0.57
C MET A 20 -0.20 4.33 -0.89
N VAL A 21 -1.13 5.00 -1.56
CA VAL A 21 -1.42 4.79 -2.98
C VAL A 21 -0.18 5.09 -3.82
N ILE A 22 0.49 6.21 -3.57
CA ILE A 22 1.74 6.56 -4.25
C ILE A 22 2.77 5.43 -4.11
N LYS A 23 2.99 4.96 -2.88
CA LYS A 23 3.98 3.90 -2.61
C LYS A 23 3.61 2.56 -3.24
N LEU A 24 2.34 2.20 -3.27
CA LEU A 24 1.86 0.97 -3.88
C LEU A 24 2.16 0.94 -5.39
N PHE A 25 1.99 2.07 -6.09
CA PHE A 25 2.09 2.14 -7.55
C PHE A 25 3.43 2.65 -8.09
N GLU A 26 4.31 3.23 -7.26
CA GLU A 26 5.60 3.85 -7.65
C GLU A 26 6.49 2.98 -8.57
N ASN A 27 6.36 1.66 -8.55
CA ASN A 27 7.16 0.78 -9.42
C ASN A 27 6.30 -0.24 -10.19
N LYS A 28 5.03 0.10 -10.47
CA LYS A 28 4.07 -0.84 -11.08
C LYS A 28 3.45 -0.33 -12.38
N LEU A 29 3.25 0.97 -12.53
CA LEU A 29 2.46 1.53 -13.64
C LEU A 29 3.09 1.27 -15.02
N HIS A 30 4.40 1.14 -15.12
CA HIS A 30 5.12 0.90 -16.38
C HIS A 30 5.06 -0.55 -16.90
N LEU A 31 4.49 -1.48 -16.12
CA LEU A 31 4.53 -2.91 -16.42
C LEU A 31 3.51 -3.34 -17.48
N ALA A 32 2.54 -2.49 -17.81
CA ALA A 32 1.53 -2.71 -18.82
C ALA A 32 1.28 -1.44 -19.63
N SER A 33 0.75 -1.56 -20.85
CA SER A 33 0.33 -0.41 -21.66
C SER A 33 -0.93 0.26 -21.10
N ILE A 34 -1.82 -0.51 -20.49
CA ILE A 34 -3.05 -0.03 -19.86
C ILE A 34 -3.17 -0.68 -18.48
N ASN A 35 -3.37 0.13 -17.44
CA ASN A 35 -3.64 -0.30 -16.08
C ASN A 35 -5.09 0.06 -15.71
N TYR A 36 -5.89 -0.94 -15.39
CA TYR A 36 -7.20 -0.77 -14.77
C TYR A 36 -7.05 -0.85 -13.25
N ILE A 37 -7.38 0.24 -12.55
CA ILE A 37 -7.15 0.39 -11.12
C ILE A 37 -8.50 0.58 -10.44
N TYR A 38 -8.85 -0.36 -9.56
CA TYR A 38 -10.10 -0.33 -8.81
C TYR A 38 -9.85 0.08 -7.37
N PHE A 39 -10.60 1.07 -6.88
CA PHE A 39 -10.60 1.46 -5.48
C PHE A 39 -11.97 1.20 -4.85
N ALA A 40 -11.97 0.65 -3.63
CA ALA A 40 -13.17 0.50 -2.85
C ALA A 40 -13.80 1.86 -2.50
N VAL A 41 -15.09 2.01 -2.75
CA VAL A 41 -15.87 3.19 -2.34
C VAL A 41 -16.05 3.19 -0.83
N ARG A 42 -15.65 4.28 -0.18
CA ARG A 42 -15.82 4.48 1.27
C ARG A 42 -16.68 5.71 1.54
N GLY A 43 -17.96 5.48 1.81
CA GLY A 43 -18.96 6.52 2.06
C GLY A 43 -19.30 7.36 0.82
N ASN A 44 -19.92 8.53 1.04
CA ASN A 44 -20.54 9.31 -0.04
C ASN A 44 -19.63 10.43 -0.62
N LYS A 45 -18.36 10.50 -0.21
CA LYS A 45 -17.46 11.61 -0.60
C LYS A 45 -16.66 11.28 -1.85
N LYS A 46 -16.67 12.19 -2.82
CA LYS A 46 -15.85 12.10 -4.05
C LYS A 46 -14.36 12.13 -3.69
N ARG A 47 -13.61 11.04 -3.98
CA ARG A 47 -12.13 10.97 -3.88
C ARG A 47 -11.41 10.79 -5.22
N GLN A 48 -12.12 10.85 -6.34
CA GLN A 48 -11.55 10.53 -7.66
C GLN A 48 -10.32 11.39 -8.01
N SER A 49 -10.41 12.72 -7.88
CA SER A 49 -9.29 13.62 -8.19
C SER A 49 -8.05 13.35 -7.33
N PRO A 50 -8.14 13.28 -5.98
CA PRO A 50 -6.99 12.91 -5.16
C PRO A 50 -6.34 11.56 -5.51
N LEU A 51 -7.13 10.57 -5.92
CA LEU A 51 -6.60 9.27 -6.34
C LEU A 51 -5.87 9.36 -7.69
N ASN A 52 -6.41 10.12 -8.64
CA ASN A 52 -5.73 10.41 -9.91
C ASN A 52 -4.38 11.11 -9.64
N ASP A 53 -4.37 12.12 -8.77
CA ASP A 53 -3.15 12.88 -8.42
C ASP A 53 -2.09 11.96 -7.78
N ALA A 54 -2.51 11.02 -6.93
CA ALA A 54 -1.63 10.03 -6.32
C ALA A 54 -1.00 9.09 -7.38
N ILE A 55 -1.78 8.62 -8.37
CA ILE A 55 -1.27 7.78 -9.47
C ILE A 55 -0.30 8.56 -10.36
N ILE A 56 -0.62 9.81 -10.71
CA ILE A 56 0.29 10.70 -11.47
C ILE A 56 1.59 10.92 -10.68
N THR A 57 1.49 11.15 -9.37
CA THR A 57 2.67 11.31 -8.51
C THR A 57 3.53 10.05 -8.47
N ALA A 58 2.91 8.87 -8.35
CA ALA A 58 3.61 7.59 -8.40
C ALA A 58 4.38 7.40 -9.71
N LYS A 59 3.75 7.73 -10.84
CA LYS A 59 4.37 7.73 -12.18
C LYS A 59 5.59 8.66 -12.21
N ASN A 60 5.42 9.92 -11.81
CA ASN A 60 6.50 10.91 -11.87
C ASN A 60 7.71 10.52 -10.99
N ILE A 61 7.46 9.91 -9.83
CA ILE A 61 8.54 9.41 -8.96
C ILE A 61 9.32 8.29 -9.66
N PHE A 62 8.63 7.35 -10.31
CA PHE A 62 9.27 6.29 -11.08
C PHE A 62 10.13 6.84 -12.22
N GLU A 63 9.57 7.76 -13.01
CA GLU A 63 10.25 8.32 -14.18
C GLU A 63 11.53 9.04 -13.76
N LYS A 64 11.45 9.87 -12.72
CA LYS A 64 12.61 10.57 -12.15
C LYS A 64 13.67 9.60 -11.62
N LYS A 65 13.25 8.52 -10.96
CA LYS A 65 14.15 7.53 -10.35
C LYS A 65 14.82 6.63 -11.39
N SER A 66 14.12 6.27 -12.45
CA SER A 66 14.58 5.30 -13.45
C SER A 66 15.13 5.95 -14.72
N ASN A 67 14.93 7.26 -14.89
CA ASN A 67 15.23 8.01 -16.12
C ASN A 67 14.55 7.40 -17.37
N LYS A 68 13.32 6.90 -17.20
CA LYS A 68 12.49 6.31 -18.26
C LYS A 68 11.13 6.97 -18.26
N ILE A 69 10.52 7.11 -19.43
CA ILE A 69 9.16 7.62 -19.57
C ILE A 69 8.17 6.46 -19.46
N VAL A 70 7.08 6.66 -18.73
CA VAL A 70 5.97 5.72 -18.61
C VAL A 70 4.86 6.15 -19.56
N TYR A 71 4.63 5.36 -20.60
CA TYR A 71 3.58 5.63 -21.59
C TYR A 71 2.23 5.00 -21.24
N SER A 72 2.14 4.33 -20.09
CA SER A 72 0.96 3.57 -19.70
C SER A 72 -0.24 4.45 -19.40
N ASP A 73 -1.40 4.06 -19.92
CA ASP A 73 -2.70 4.63 -19.56
C ASP A 73 -3.17 4.04 -18.24
N ASN A 74 -3.68 4.89 -17.34
CA ASN A 74 -4.12 4.47 -16.00
C ASN A 74 -5.58 4.89 -15.83
N ILE A 75 -6.48 3.90 -15.84
CA ILE A 75 -7.92 4.12 -15.77
C ILE A 75 -8.39 3.71 -14.37
N ILE A 76 -8.92 4.68 -13.63
CA ILE A 76 -9.29 4.50 -12.23
C ILE A 76 -10.81 4.38 -12.07
N PHE A 77 -11.26 3.29 -11.46
CA PHE A 77 -12.66 3.02 -11.17
C PHE A 77 -12.94 2.96 -9.66
N PRO A 78 -13.90 3.75 -9.16
CA PRO A 78 -14.51 3.51 -7.86
C PRO A 78 -15.50 2.35 -7.95
N GLN A 79 -15.38 1.32 -7.10
CA GLN A 79 -16.28 0.17 -7.07
C GLN A 79 -16.65 -0.25 -5.64
N THR A 80 -17.79 -0.94 -5.51
CA THR A 80 -18.12 -1.70 -4.29
C THR A 80 -17.71 -3.16 -4.47
N PRO A 81 -17.60 -3.94 -3.38
CA PRO A 81 -17.37 -5.39 -3.47
C PRO A 81 -18.34 -6.15 -4.37
N THR A 82 -19.58 -5.67 -4.52
CA THR A 82 -20.58 -6.25 -5.43
C THR A 82 -20.21 -6.02 -6.90
N GLY A 83 -19.63 -4.87 -7.24
CA GLY A 83 -19.23 -4.52 -8.60
C GLY A 83 -17.84 -5.03 -8.98
N GLU A 84 -16.93 -5.18 -8.01
CA GLU A 84 -15.60 -5.78 -8.20
C GLU A 84 -15.27 -6.70 -7.01
N PRO A 85 -15.53 -8.00 -7.12
CA PRO A 85 -15.29 -8.98 -6.05
C PRO A 85 -13.82 -9.06 -5.59
N CYS A 86 -12.86 -8.69 -6.44
CA CYS A 86 -11.43 -8.71 -6.06
C CYS A 86 -11.11 -7.70 -4.95
N LEU A 87 -11.95 -6.70 -4.74
CA LEU A 87 -11.82 -5.79 -3.59
C LEU A 87 -11.94 -6.54 -2.25
N GLN A 88 -12.78 -7.59 -2.17
CA GLN A 88 -12.90 -8.41 -0.95
C GLN A 88 -11.61 -9.16 -0.62
N ILE A 89 -10.88 -9.60 -1.65
CA ILE A 89 -9.59 -10.27 -1.47
C ILE A 89 -8.59 -9.29 -0.83
N THR A 90 -8.56 -8.05 -1.35
CA THR A 90 -7.69 -7.00 -0.81
C THR A 90 -8.05 -6.65 0.64
N ASP A 91 -9.34 -6.56 0.94
CA ASP A 91 -9.84 -6.31 2.30
C ASP A 91 -9.43 -7.41 3.28
N TYR A 92 -9.56 -8.68 2.89
CA TYR A 92 -9.13 -9.80 3.71
C TYR A 92 -7.62 -9.78 3.96
N ILE A 93 -6.80 -9.48 2.93
CA ILE A 93 -5.34 -9.39 3.08
C ILE A 93 -4.98 -8.28 4.07
N ASN A 94 -5.56 -7.09 3.92
CA ASN A 94 -5.32 -5.96 4.83
C ASN A 94 -5.76 -6.30 6.26
N TRP A 95 -6.90 -6.97 6.43
CA TRP A 95 -7.41 -7.41 7.73
C TRP A 95 -6.50 -8.47 8.38
N ALA A 96 -6.03 -9.45 7.61
CA ALA A 96 -5.14 -10.50 8.11
C ALA A 96 -3.80 -9.91 8.58
N VAL A 97 -3.25 -8.96 7.82
CA VAL A 97 -2.06 -8.19 8.23
C VAL A 97 -2.36 -7.42 9.51
N TYR A 98 -3.43 -6.60 9.54
CA TYR A 98 -3.81 -5.83 10.73
C TYR A 98 -3.95 -6.70 11.99
N ARG A 99 -4.60 -7.87 11.89
CA ARG A 99 -4.76 -8.82 13.00
C ARG A 99 -3.44 -9.39 13.48
N ALA A 100 -2.53 -9.73 12.57
CA ALA A 100 -1.20 -10.16 12.97
C ALA A 100 -0.53 -9.06 13.79
N PHE A 101 -0.48 -7.83 13.27
CA PHE A 101 0.18 -6.69 13.92
C PHE A 101 -0.43 -6.28 15.27
N VAL A 102 -1.76 -6.11 15.34
CA VAL A 102 -2.44 -5.53 16.52
C VAL A 102 -2.83 -6.59 17.54
N ASN A 103 -3.19 -7.79 17.09
CA ASN A 103 -3.75 -8.84 17.94
C ASN A 103 -2.80 -10.03 18.13
N GLN A 104 -1.59 -10.01 17.56
CA GLN A 104 -0.65 -11.13 17.61
C GLN A 104 -1.21 -12.42 16.96
N GLU A 105 -2.17 -12.28 16.04
CA GLU A 105 -2.86 -13.41 15.42
C GLU A 105 -2.34 -13.72 14.02
N GLU A 106 -1.22 -14.45 13.93
CA GLU A 106 -0.62 -14.80 12.64
C GLU A 106 -1.40 -15.86 11.84
N ARG A 107 -2.33 -16.60 12.45
CA ARG A 107 -3.05 -17.70 11.78
C ARG A 107 -3.72 -17.28 10.47
N TYR A 108 -4.26 -16.06 10.39
CA TYR A 108 -4.98 -15.58 9.22
C TYR A 108 -4.05 -15.23 8.06
N ILE A 109 -2.92 -14.60 8.36
CA ILE A 109 -1.92 -14.30 7.34
C ILE A 109 -1.19 -15.58 6.92
N ASN A 110 -0.96 -16.51 7.86
CA ASN A 110 -0.38 -17.82 7.57
C ASN A 110 -1.25 -18.65 6.64
N PHE A 111 -2.57 -18.53 6.71
CA PHE A 111 -3.50 -19.20 5.79
C PHE A 111 -3.32 -18.74 4.34
N ILE A 112 -3.02 -17.46 4.10
CA ILE A 112 -2.88 -16.89 2.75
C ILE A 112 -1.44 -16.59 2.34
N LYS A 113 -0.43 -16.91 3.17
CA LYS A 113 0.95 -16.45 3.01
C LYS A 113 1.56 -16.77 1.64
N GLU A 114 1.19 -17.90 1.04
CA GLU A 114 1.70 -18.33 -0.27
C GLU A 114 1.19 -17.46 -1.43
N LYS A 115 0.02 -16.83 -1.25
CA LYS A 115 -0.60 -15.90 -2.20
C LYS A 115 -0.02 -14.50 -2.09
N ILE A 116 0.66 -14.17 -0.98
CA ILE A 116 1.29 -12.87 -0.77
C ILE A 116 2.70 -12.89 -1.36
N SER A 117 2.96 -12.01 -2.32
CA SER A 117 4.28 -11.89 -2.95
C SER A 117 5.25 -11.04 -2.13
N LEU A 118 4.74 -9.97 -1.51
CA LEU A 118 5.55 -8.97 -0.82
C LEU A 118 4.72 -8.22 0.25
N ILE A 119 5.29 -8.06 1.44
CA ILE A 119 4.85 -7.10 2.46
C ILE A 119 6.03 -6.19 2.77
N VAL A 120 5.76 -4.90 2.90
CA VAL A 120 6.77 -3.88 3.22
C VAL A 120 6.26 -3.01 4.35
N ASP A 121 7.06 -2.89 5.41
CA ASP A 121 6.80 -1.92 6.47
C ASP A 121 7.47 -0.59 6.11
N ILE A 122 6.80 0.27 5.36
CA ILE A 122 7.38 1.55 4.93
C ILE A 122 7.68 2.53 6.10
N TYR A 123 7.29 2.19 7.34
CA TYR A 123 7.45 3.02 8.53
C TYR A 123 8.51 2.52 9.52
N ASP A 124 9.07 1.33 9.33
CA ASP A 124 10.32 0.93 9.98
C ASP A 124 11.50 1.68 9.35
N LEU A 125 11.60 2.96 9.67
CA LEU A 125 12.61 3.87 9.12
C LEU A 125 14.05 3.50 9.51
N LYS A 126 14.25 2.59 10.48
CA LYS A 126 15.58 2.08 10.82
C LYS A 126 16.01 1.00 9.84
N LYS A 127 15.09 0.13 9.43
CA LYS A 127 15.37 -1.00 8.52
C LYS A 127 15.02 -0.70 7.06
N TYR A 128 14.14 0.24 6.75
CA TYR A 128 13.73 0.57 5.40
C TYR A 128 14.91 1.08 4.55
N PRO A 129 15.10 0.61 3.30
CA PRO A 129 14.23 -0.28 2.51
C PRO A 129 14.53 -1.79 2.62
N LYS A 130 15.27 -2.24 3.64
CA LYS A 130 15.71 -3.65 3.77
C LYS A 130 14.69 -4.57 4.47
N ASN A 131 13.51 -4.07 4.80
CA ASN A 131 12.46 -4.77 5.54
C ASN A 131 11.34 -5.28 4.61
N TYR A 132 11.77 -6.04 3.61
CA TYR A 132 10.88 -6.67 2.64
C TYR A 132 10.63 -8.12 3.04
N TYR A 133 9.36 -8.42 3.28
CA TYR A 133 8.90 -9.78 3.57
C TYR A 133 8.36 -10.40 2.29
N SER A 134 9.07 -11.39 1.77
CA SER A 134 8.77 -12.08 0.52
C SER A 134 8.65 -13.58 0.77
N ARG A 135 8.39 -14.37 -0.27
CA ARG A 135 8.41 -15.84 -0.14
C ARG A 135 9.72 -16.40 0.42
N LYS A 136 10.86 -15.72 0.20
CA LYS A 136 12.18 -16.11 0.75
C LYS A 136 12.42 -15.59 2.16
N ASN A 137 11.81 -14.46 2.52
CA ASN A 137 11.87 -13.87 3.86
C ASN A 137 10.43 -13.72 4.38
N VAL A 138 9.86 -14.82 4.85
CA VAL A 138 8.45 -14.86 5.25
C VAL A 138 8.19 -13.86 6.39
N PHE A 139 7.07 -13.17 6.29
CA PHE A 139 6.59 -12.27 7.33
C PHE A 139 6.41 -13.01 8.66
N SER A 140 6.82 -12.37 9.74
CA SER A 140 6.50 -12.77 11.12
C SER A 140 6.54 -11.54 12.01
N ILE A 141 5.68 -11.53 13.03
CA ILE A 141 5.57 -10.48 14.03
C ILE A 141 6.89 -10.24 14.79
N GLU A 142 7.73 -11.26 14.92
CA GLU A 142 9.03 -11.12 15.61
C GLU A 142 10.03 -10.28 14.78
N LYS A 143 9.80 -10.15 13.48
CA LYS A 143 10.73 -9.46 12.56
C LYS A 143 10.40 -7.99 12.35
N ILE A 144 9.17 -7.57 12.66
CA ILE A 144 8.70 -6.20 12.45
C ILE A 144 9.18 -5.29 13.58
N SER A 145 9.21 -3.98 13.33
CA SER A 145 9.37 -3.04 14.43
C SER A 145 8.10 -3.05 15.30
N PRO A 146 8.24 -2.96 16.64
CA PRO A 146 7.08 -2.90 17.52
C PRO A 146 6.23 -1.67 17.19
N LEU A 147 4.91 -1.84 17.26
CA LEU A 147 3.97 -0.73 17.19
C LEU A 147 4.23 0.22 18.36
N GLN A 148 4.90 1.33 18.09
CA GLN A 148 4.97 2.44 19.03
C GLN A 148 3.61 3.16 18.95
N LEU A 149 2.70 2.79 19.84
CA LEU A 149 1.49 3.59 20.09
C LEU A 149 1.98 4.90 20.75
N GLY A 150 2.12 5.93 19.93
CA GLY A 150 2.39 7.30 20.38
C GLY A 150 1.16 7.96 20.96
#